data_AF-A0A147KAB9-F1
#
_entry.id   AF-A0A147KAB9-F1
#
_cell.length_a   1.000
_cell.length_b   1.000
_cell.length_c   1.000
_cell.angle_alpha   90.00
_cell.angle_beta   90.00
_cell.angle_gamma   90.00
#
_symmetry.space_group_name_H-M   'P 1'
#
loop_
_entity.id
_entity.type
_entity.pdbx_description
1 polymer ?
#
loop_
_entity_poly.entity_id
_entity_poly.type
_entity_poly.pdbx_seq_one_letter_code
_entity_poly.pdbx_strand_id
1 'polypeptide(L)'
;MKEGILAKNEHGAQSIEKSDWTQSIKLHITNTIKNHIVMWKEEWRESEIKELFFRNFLLGSVHGIPLKDINQQLRKLSTEPFTLSSSQKICIPLPRKDGNEYASAQEIIEIEQSICELEGFELLKLSHLQAFEIHYFEKVIYENTTRWLEISNPEY
;
A
#
# COMPACT_ATOMS: atom_id res chain seq x y z
N MET A 1 -84.74 14.99 0.02
CA MET A 1 -84.48 14.46 -1.33
C MET A 1 -83.37 13.41 -1.16
N LYS A 2 -83.65 12.10 -1.13
CA LYS A 2 -83.80 11.17 -2.29
C LYS A 2 -82.63 11.34 -3.27
N GLU A 3 -81.78 10.37 -3.62
CA GLU A 3 -81.79 8.89 -3.72
C GLU A 3 -80.33 8.37 -3.60
N GLY A 4 -80.03 7.15 -3.12
CA GLY A 4 -79.95 5.90 -3.91
C GLY A 4 -78.85 5.97 -5.00
N ILE A 5 -77.81 5.13 -5.05
CA ILE A 5 -77.84 3.71 -5.44
C ILE A 5 -76.49 3.03 -5.12
N LEU A 6 -76.58 1.76 -4.71
CA LEU A 6 -75.51 0.76 -4.59
C LEU A 6 -74.67 0.61 -5.88
N ALA A 7 -73.35 0.52 -5.74
CA ALA A 7 -72.53 -0.27 -6.65
C ALA A 7 -71.50 -1.08 -5.84
N LYS A 8 -71.73 -2.40 -5.77
CA LYS A 8 -70.70 -3.37 -5.42
C LYS A 8 -69.64 -3.34 -6.52
N ASN A 9 -68.37 -3.19 -6.16
CA ASN A 9 -67.28 -3.78 -6.92
C ASN A 9 -66.31 -4.42 -5.93
N GLU A 10 -66.42 -5.74 -5.87
CA GLU A 10 -65.36 -6.62 -5.45
C GLU A 10 -64.13 -6.27 -6.29
N HIS A 11 -63.03 -5.90 -5.65
CA HIS A 11 -61.66 -6.27 -5.97
C HIS A 11 -60.80 -5.61 -4.90
N GLY A 12 -60.12 -6.44 -4.12
CA GLY A 12 -59.25 -6.00 -3.04
C GLY A 12 -58.21 -5.03 -3.59
N ALA A 13 -58.40 -3.75 -3.31
CA ALA A 13 -57.30 -2.80 -3.30
C ALA A 13 -56.43 -3.16 -2.11
N GLN A 14 -55.61 -4.21 -2.25
CA GLN A 14 -54.43 -4.35 -1.42
C GLN A 14 -53.60 -3.11 -1.68
N SER A 15 -53.59 -2.22 -0.70
CA SER A 15 -52.56 -1.21 -0.54
C SER A 15 -51.23 -1.95 -0.48
N ILE A 16 -50.60 -2.17 -1.64
CA ILE A 16 -49.20 -2.56 -1.68
C ILE A 16 -48.48 -1.37 -1.06
N GLU A 17 -48.08 -1.55 0.19
CA GLU A 17 -47.43 -0.52 0.96
C GLU A 17 -46.24 0.00 0.14
N LYS A 18 -46.22 1.31 -0.13
CA LYS A 18 -45.05 2.00 -0.69
C LYS A 18 -43.76 1.74 0.13
N SER A 19 -43.91 1.20 1.34
CA SER A 19 -42.84 0.78 2.26
C SER A 19 -42.05 -0.43 1.72
N ASP A 20 -42.70 -1.45 1.16
CA ASP A 20 -42.06 -2.72 0.79
C ASP A 20 -41.22 -2.60 -0.48
N TRP A 21 -41.71 -1.86 -1.48
CA TRP A 21 -40.98 -1.68 -2.73
C TRP A 21 -39.74 -0.79 -2.55
N THR A 22 -39.83 0.24 -1.70
CA THR A 22 -38.69 1.11 -1.40
C THR A 22 -37.65 0.42 -0.52
N GLN A 23 -38.07 -0.46 0.40
CA GLN A 23 -37.14 -1.31 1.16
C GLN A 23 -36.46 -2.34 0.27
N SER A 24 -37.20 -2.99 -0.64
CA SER A 24 -36.66 -3.98 -1.56
C SER A 24 -35.64 -3.36 -2.54
N ILE A 25 -35.91 -2.16 -3.06
CA ILE A 25 -34.95 -1.42 -3.90
C ILE A 25 -33.72 -1.00 -3.10
N LYS A 26 -33.90 -0.47 -1.88
CA LYS A 26 -32.76 -0.09 -1.02
C LYS A 26 -31.87 -1.30 -0.73
N LEU A 27 -32.46 -2.45 -0.44
CA LEU A 27 -31.72 -3.69 -0.18
C LEU A 27 -30.97 -4.15 -1.43
N HIS A 28 -31.61 -4.12 -2.61
CA HIS A 28 -30.98 -4.48 -3.86
C HIS A 28 -29.79 -3.56 -4.21
N ILE A 29 -29.97 -2.24 -4.11
CA ILE A 29 -28.90 -1.26 -4.34
C ILE A 29 -27.76 -1.45 -3.33
N THR A 30 -28.10 -1.64 -2.05
CA THR A 30 -27.10 -1.84 -0.99
C THR A 30 -26.29 -3.11 -1.22
N ASN A 31 -26.92 -4.20 -1.65
CA ASN A 31 -26.24 -5.45 -1.95
C ASN A 31 -25.41 -5.34 -3.24
N THR A 32 -25.89 -4.66 -4.27
CA THR A 32 -25.13 -4.44 -5.51
C THR A 32 -23.90 -3.56 -5.29
N ILE A 33 -24.01 -2.52 -4.46
CA ILE A 33 -22.89 -1.66 -4.06
C ILE A 33 -21.91 -2.45 -3.19
N LYS A 34 -22.40 -3.22 -2.20
CA LYS A 34 -21.52 -4.07 -1.37
C LYS A 34 -20.78 -5.10 -2.21
N ASN A 35 -21.45 -5.75 -3.16
CA ASN A 35 -20.84 -6.74 -4.05
C ASN A 35 -19.82 -6.08 -4.99
N HIS A 36 -20.12 -4.90 -5.55
CA HIS A 36 -19.14 -4.16 -6.35
C HIS A 36 -17.93 -3.72 -5.51
N ILE A 37 -18.12 -3.25 -4.27
CA ILE A 37 -17.02 -2.87 -3.38
C ILE A 37 -16.16 -4.09 -3.00
N VAL A 38 -16.78 -5.26 -2.79
CA VAL A 38 -16.04 -6.51 -2.52
C VAL A 38 -15.26 -6.95 -3.76
N MET A 39 -15.89 -6.96 -4.94
CA MET A 39 -15.19 -7.31 -6.18
C MET A 39 -14.06 -6.34 -6.51
N TRP A 40 -14.26 -5.04 -6.32
CA TRP A 40 -13.20 -4.04 -6.55
C TRP A 40 -12.09 -4.17 -5.52
N LYS A 41 -12.39 -4.51 -4.25
CA LYS A 41 -11.36 -4.80 -3.24
C LYS A 41 -10.58 -6.07 -3.53
N GLU A 42 -11.18 -7.08 -4.16
CA GLU A 42 -10.53 -8.34 -4.52
C GLU A 42 -9.74 -8.23 -5.83
N GLU A 43 -10.28 -7.58 -6.87
CA GLU A 43 -9.59 -7.37 -8.16
C GLU A 43 -8.41 -6.40 -8.05
N TRP A 44 -8.55 -5.31 -7.29
CA TRP A 44 -7.45 -4.37 -7.05
C TRP A 44 -6.39 -4.98 -6.12
N ARG A 45 -6.80 -5.67 -5.04
CA ARG A 45 -5.83 -6.39 -4.19
C ARG A 45 -5.12 -7.47 -4.97
N GLU A 46 -5.79 -8.30 -5.75
CA GLU A 46 -5.10 -9.40 -6.42
C GLU A 46 -4.19 -8.94 -7.55
N SER A 47 -4.53 -7.89 -8.30
CA SER A 47 -3.72 -7.44 -9.43
C SER A 47 -2.49 -6.67 -8.97
N GLU A 48 -2.64 -5.70 -8.05
CA GLU A 48 -1.50 -4.96 -7.49
C GLU A 48 -0.68 -5.82 -6.54
N ILE A 49 -1.30 -6.68 -5.71
CA ILE A 49 -0.55 -7.60 -4.86
C ILE A 49 0.12 -8.67 -5.72
N LYS A 50 -0.47 -9.22 -6.80
CA LYS A 50 0.29 -10.16 -7.66
C LYS A 50 1.42 -9.48 -8.41
N GLU A 51 1.27 -8.23 -8.84
CA GLU A 51 2.34 -7.50 -9.54
C GLU A 51 3.45 -7.04 -8.57
N LEU A 52 3.10 -6.52 -7.39
CA LEU A 52 4.02 -6.21 -6.30
C LEU A 52 4.65 -7.48 -5.72
N PHE A 53 3.91 -8.57 -5.59
CA PHE A 53 4.42 -9.87 -5.14
C PHE A 53 5.30 -10.50 -6.22
N PHE A 54 5.02 -10.37 -7.52
CA PHE A 54 5.95 -10.82 -8.57
C PHE A 54 7.22 -9.96 -8.61
N ARG A 55 7.10 -8.62 -8.54
CA ARG A 55 8.26 -7.72 -8.38
C ARG A 55 9.05 -8.04 -7.10
N ASN A 56 8.37 -8.31 -5.99
CA ASN A 56 8.97 -8.57 -4.68
C ASN A 56 9.49 -10.02 -4.48
N PHE A 57 8.94 -11.00 -5.20
CA PHE A 57 9.34 -12.41 -5.14
C PHE A 57 10.53 -12.70 -6.07
N LEU A 58 10.75 -11.86 -7.09
CA LEU A 58 11.90 -11.89 -8.02
C LEU A 58 13.07 -10.99 -7.61
N LEU A 59 13.02 -10.33 -6.44
CA LEU A 59 13.88 -9.19 -6.05
C LEU A 59 15.40 -9.33 -6.23
N GLY A 60 15.92 -10.53 -6.43
CA GLY A 60 17.32 -10.76 -6.79
C GLY A 60 18.27 -9.97 -5.89
N SER A 61 19.25 -9.33 -6.52
CA SER A 61 20.11 -8.35 -5.86
C SER A 61 20.44 -7.22 -6.82
N VAL A 62 20.51 -6.00 -6.32
CA VAL A 62 21.09 -4.85 -7.05
C VAL A 62 22.49 -4.59 -6.51
N HIS A 63 23.51 -4.66 -7.35
CA HIS A 63 24.92 -4.40 -6.95
C HIS A 63 25.37 -5.16 -5.68
N GLY A 64 24.91 -6.42 -5.55
CA GLY A 64 25.19 -7.30 -4.41
C GLY A 64 24.34 -7.04 -3.16
N ILE A 65 23.34 -6.16 -3.24
CA ILE A 65 22.38 -5.87 -2.16
C ILE A 65 21.12 -6.73 -2.36
N PRO A 66 20.81 -7.66 -1.45
CA PRO A 66 19.62 -8.51 -1.55
C PRO A 66 18.37 -7.68 -1.23
N LEU A 67 17.63 -7.27 -2.26
CA LEU A 67 16.49 -6.38 -2.10
C LEU A 67 15.37 -7.00 -1.25
N LYS A 68 15.26 -8.33 -1.23
CA LYS A 68 14.32 -9.05 -0.36
C LYS A 68 14.56 -8.77 1.12
N ASP A 69 15.82 -8.74 1.55
CA ASP A 69 16.18 -8.51 2.95
C ASP A 69 15.92 -7.06 3.34
N ILE A 70 16.22 -6.12 2.44
CA ILE A 70 15.91 -4.70 2.64
C ILE A 70 14.40 -4.49 2.75
N ASN A 71 13.63 -5.08 1.84
CA ASN A 71 12.16 -4.99 1.86
C ASN A 71 11.58 -5.51 3.19
N GLN A 72 12.10 -6.63 3.71
CA GLN A 72 11.67 -7.15 5.00
C GLN A 72 12.03 -6.23 6.17
N GLN A 73 13.22 -5.61 6.16
CA GLN A 73 13.61 -4.66 7.20
C GLN A 73 12.71 -3.41 7.18
N LEU A 74 12.44 -2.86 6.00
CA LEU A 74 11.54 -1.71 5.85
C LEU A 74 10.11 -2.00 6.34
N ARG A 75 9.59 -3.20 6.06
CA ARG A 75 8.29 -3.65 6.61
C ARG A 75 8.28 -3.78 8.13
N LYS A 76 9.38 -4.21 8.74
CA LYS A 76 9.48 -4.26 10.20
C LYS A 76 9.40 -2.84 10.78
N LEU A 77 10.19 -1.92 10.20
CA LEU A 77 10.16 -0.52 10.58
C LEU A 77 8.76 0.11 10.39
N SER A 78 8.01 -0.27 9.36
CA SER A 78 6.65 0.25 9.16
C SER A 78 5.67 -0.16 10.27
N THR A 79 5.94 -1.27 10.96
CA THR A 79 5.09 -1.73 12.09
C THR A 79 5.52 -1.19 13.45
N GLU A 80 6.73 -0.65 13.55
CA GLU A 80 7.27 -0.14 14.80
C GLU A 80 6.86 1.33 15.00
N PRO A 81 6.28 1.71 16.15
CA PRO A 81 5.95 3.09 16.42
C PRO A 81 7.23 3.87 16.70
N PHE A 82 7.60 4.76 15.77
CA PHE A 82 8.69 5.71 15.94
C PHE A 82 8.32 7.05 15.33
N THR A 83 9.10 8.08 15.62
CA THR A 83 8.98 9.38 14.97
C THR A 83 10.40 9.86 14.73
N LEU A 84 10.75 10.13 13.47
CA LEU A 84 12.03 10.74 13.14
C LEU A 84 11.90 12.25 13.23
N SER A 85 12.66 12.87 14.12
CA SER A 85 12.92 14.31 14.09
C SER A 85 13.97 14.65 13.02
N SER A 86 14.13 15.94 12.70
CA SER A 86 15.06 16.47 11.70
C SER A 86 16.45 15.85 11.63
N SER A 87 17.07 15.70 12.80
CA SER A 87 18.44 15.22 12.94
C SER A 87 18.55 13.70 13.04
N GLN A 88 17.42 12.99 13.08
CA GLN A 88 17.41 11.55 13.25
C GLN A 88 17.36 10.85 11.90
N LYS A 89 18.20 9.82 11.79
CA LYS A 89 18.28 8.97 10.63
C LYS A 89 18.22 7.52 11.07
N ILE A 90 17.55 6.69 10.28
CA ILE A 90 17.62 5.24 10.45
C ILE A 90 18.67 4.72 9.49
N CYS A 91 19.68 4.05 10.03
CA CYS A 91 20.71 3.41 9.23
C CYS A 91 20.40 1.92 9.07
N ILE A 92 20.21 1.47 7.83
CA ILE A 92 20.08 0.05 7.49
C ILE A 92 21.44 -0.44 6.98
N PRO A 93 22.15 -1.30 7.72
CA PRO A 93 23.42 -1.85 7.26
C PRO A 93 23.19 -2.77 6.06
N LEU A 94 24.04 -2.61 5.04
CA LEU A 94 24.03 -3.43 3.83
C LEU A 94 25.19 -4.42 3.83
N PRO A 95 25.13 -5.51 3.02
CA PRO A 95 26.27 -6.40 2.86
C PRO A 95 27.52 -5.63 2.43
N ARG A 96 28.69 -6.04 2.93
CA ARG A 96 29.96 -5.45 2.53
C ARG A 96 30.21 -5.66 1.03
N LYS A 97 30.92 -4.73 0.40
CA LYS A 97 31.48 -4.90 -0.95
C LYS A 97 32.93 -5.33 -0.77
N ASP A 98 33.31 -6.39 -1.45
CA ASP A 98 34.72 -6.75 -1.54
C ASP A 98 35.45 -5.70 -2.39
N GLY A 99 36.64 -5.29 -1.95
CA GLY A 99 37.42 -4.24 -2.58
C GLY A 99 37.20 -2.86 -1.96
N ASN A 100 37.92 -1.88 -2.51
CA ASN A 100 38.00 -0.51 -2.04
C ASN A 100 37.40 0.50 -3.03
N GLU A 101 36.64 0.01 -3.99
CA GLU A 101 36.00 0.84 -5.02
C GLU A 101 34.60 1.26 -4.57
N TYR A 102 34.40 2.57 -4.52
CA TYR A 102 33.07 3.17 -4.33
C TYR A 102 32.15 2.83 -5.51
N ALA A 103 30.87 2.73 -5.24
CA ALA A 103 29.83 2.73 -6.24
C ALA A 103 29.91 4.02 -7.07
N SER A 104 29.82 3.87 -8.39
CA SER A 104 29.66 4.97 -9.32
C SER A 104 28.32 5.68 -9.09
N ALA A 105 28.21 6.93 -9.53
CA ALA A 105 26.97 7.69 -9.41
C ALA A 105 25.76 6.98 -10.03
N GLN A 106 25.96 6.27 -11.14
CA GLN A 106 24.91 5.49 -11.79
C GLN A 106 24.46 4.31 -10.93
N GLU A 107 25.40 3.57 -10.32
CA GLU A 107 25.09 2.46 -9.42
C GLU A 107 24.32 2.96 -8.18
N ILE A 108 24.70 4.11 -7.64
CA ILE A 108 24.00 4.72 -6.49
C ILE A 108 22.54 5.02 -6.85
N ILE A 109 22.31 5.68 -7.99
CA ILE A 109 20.95 5.99 -8.48
C ILE A 109 20.13 4.71 -8.64
N GLU A 110 20.71 3.67 -9.25
CA GLU A 110 20.03 2.38 -9.44
C GLU A 110 19.67 1.70 -8.11
N ILE A 111 20.56 1.75 -7.12
CA ILE A 111 20.31 1.20 -5.78
C ILE A 111 19.15 1.95 -5.12
N GLU A 112 19.23 3.28 -5.05
CA GLU A 112 18.23 4.11 -4.40
C GLU A 112 16.85 3.97 -5.07
N GLN A 113 16.80 4.00 -6.40
CA GLN A 113 15.56 3.77 -7.15
C GLN A 113 14.98 2.39 -6.88
N SER A 114 15.81 1.35 -6.94
CA SER A 114 15.37 -0.03 -6.67
C SER A 114 14.76 -0.18 -5.28
N ILE A 115 15.29 0.55 -4.29
CA ILE A 115 14.79 0.53 -2.92
C ILE A 115 13.51 1.36 -2.77
N CYS A 116 13.43 2.52 -3.43
CA CYS A 116 12.24 3.35 -3.45
C CYS A 116 11.02 2.63 -4.05
N GLU A 117 11.25 1.69 -4.97
CA GLU A 117 10.21 0.85 -5.57
C GLU A 117 9.77 -0.33 -4.68
N LEU A 118 10.42 -0.57 -3.54
CA LEU A 118 10.05 -1.65 -2.63
C LEU A 118 8.75 -1.33 -1.89
N GLU A 119 7.84 -2.31 -1.85
CA GLU A 119 6.58 -2.20 -1.11
C GLU A 119 6.80 -1.86 0.37
N GLY A 120 7.86 -2.38 0.98
CA GLY A 120 8.22 -2.08 2.36
C GLY A 120 8.53 -0.61 2.59
N PHE A 121 9.12 0.09 1.60
CA PHE A 121 9.36 1.53 1.70
C PHE A 121 8.06 2.32 1.59
N GLU A 122 7.17 1.92 0.68
CA GLU A 122 5.84 2.50 0.56
C GLU A 122 5.03 2.34 1.86
N LEU A 123 5.03 1.15 2.42
CA LEU A 123 4.39 0.86 3.71
C LEU A 123 4.97 1.70 4.85
N LEU A 124 6.29 1.92 4.87
CA LEU A 124 6.94 2.76 5.86
C LEU A 124 6.42 4.21 5.79
N LYS A 125 6.39 4.81 4.59
CA LYS A 125 5.85 6.18 4.39
C LYS A 125 4.39 6.28 4.83
N LEU A 126 3.55 5.31 4.43
CA LEU A 126 2.12 5.31 4.76
C LEU A 126 1.86 5.12 6.26
N SER A 127 2.63 4.25 6.93
CA SER A 127 2.40 3.91 8.34
C SER A 127 2.74 5.06 9.28
N HIS A 128 3.74 5.88 8.92
CA HIS A 128 4.19 7.02 9.71
C HIS A 128 3.62 8.35 9.24
N LEU A 129 2.92 8.37 8.09
CA LEU A 129 2.41 9.59 7.44
C LEU A 129 3.51 10.65 7.25
N GLN A 130 4.72 10.20 6.91
CA GLN A 130 5.90 11.05 6.71
C GLN A 130 6.46 10.87 5.30
N ALA A 131 6.97 11.95 4.73
CA ALA A 131 7.83 11.86 3.57
C ALA A 131 9.19 11.33 4.04
N PHE A 132 9.57 10.13 3.63
CA PHE A 132 10.91 9.62 3.86
C PHE A 132 11.71 9.67 2.56
N GLU A 133 12.99 9.97 2.71
CA GLU A 133 13.99 9.82 1.67
C GLU A 133 14.96 8.70 2.04
N ILE A 134 15.49 8.03 1.03
CA ILE A 134 16.55 7.04 1.17
C ILE A 134 17.77 7.54 0.42
N HIS A 135 18.90 7.48 1.11
CA HIS A 135 20.20 7.84 0.56
C HIS A 135 21.18 6.70 0.83
N TYR A 136 21.91 6.29 -0.20
CA TYR A 136 22.90 5.24 -0.12
C TYR A 136 24.26 5.80 0.25
N PHE A 137 24.95 5.12 1.17
CA PHE A 137 26.27 5.51 1.63
C PHE A 137 27.23 4.35 1.65
N GLU A 138 28.49 4.71 1.42
CA GLU A 138 29.61 3.80 1.52
C GLU A 138 30.77 4.46 2.26
N LYS A 139 31.57 3.61 2.89
CA LYS A 139 32.84 3.99 3.49
C LYS A 139 33.84 2.86 3.32
N VAL A 140 34.97 3.17 2.67
CA VAL A 140 36.09 2.24 2.57
C VAL A 140 36.79 2.15 3.93
N ILE A 141 36.95 0.94 4.44
CA ILE A 141 37.67 0.63 5.66
C ILE A 141 38.65 -0.51 5.34
N TYR A 142 39.94 -0.19 5.26
CA TYR A 142 40.99 -1.10 4.76
C TYR A 142 40.69 -1.57 3.33
N GLU A 143 40.56 -2.89 3.13
CA GLU A 143 40.31 -3.55 1.83
C GLU A 143 38.84 -3.84 1.55
N ASN A 144 37.93 -3.37 2.40
CA ASN A 144 36.49 -3.61 2.28
C ASN A 144 35.71 -2.29 2.29
N THR A 145 34.64 -2.24 1.50
CA THR A 145 33.68 -1.13 1.56
C THR A 145 32.49 -1.51 2.44
N THR A 146 32.30 -0.74 3.52
CA THR A 146 31.10 -0.81 4.35
C THR A 146 30.01 0.04 3.70
N ARG A 147 28.80 -0.49 3.64
CA ARG A 147 27.68 0.12 2.93
C ARG A 147 26.46 0.21 3.85
N TRP A 148 25.67 1.28 3.76
CA TRP A 148 24.40 1.41 4.48
C TRP A 148 23.42 2.30 3.71
N LEU A 149 22.15 2.18 4.06
CA LEU A 149 21.12 3.14 3.65
C LEU A 149 20.81 4.05 4.83
N GLU A 150 20.66 5.34 4.57
CA GLU A 150 20.08 6.27 5.53
C GLU A 150 18.66 6.60 5.11
N ILE A 151 17.71 6.40 6.02
CA ILE A 151 16.35 6.89 5.90
C ILE A 151 16.23 8.15 6.73
N SER A 152 15.82 9.24 6.10
CA SER A 152 15.62 10.55 6.75
C SER A 152 14.29 11.15 6.37
N ASN A 153 13.80 12.09 7.18
CA ASN A 153 12.63 12.90 6.86
C ASN A 153 13.15 14.28 6.36
N PRO A 154 12.86 14.69 5.11
CA PRO A 154 13.36 15.94 4.56
C PRO A 154 12.63 17.19 5.09
N GLU A 155 11.46 17.04 5.72
CA GLU A 155 10.64 18.16 6.20
C GLU A 155 11.10 18.72 7.55
N TYR A 156 12.13 18.14 8.15
CA TYR A 156 12.64 18.56 9.45
C TYR A 156 14.16 18.78 9.39
#